data_AF-A0A975SL13-F1
#
_entry.id   AF-A0A975SL13-F1
#
_cell.length_a   1.000
_cell.length_b   1.000
_cell.length_c   1.000
_cell.angle_alpha   90.00
_cell.angle_beta   90.00
_cell.angle_gamma   90.00
#
_symmetry.space_group_name_H-M   'P 1'
#
loop_
_entity.id
_entity.type
_entity.pdbx_description
1 polymer ?
#
loop_
_entity_poly.entity_id
_entity_poly.type
_entity_poly.pdbx_seq_one_letter_code
_entity_poly.pdbx_strand_id
1 'polypeptide(L)'
;MRIVLQRVARARVTVDGRETGAVGRGYLLLVGFETADGDNPDLGREMDALAAKILKLRLFPDGEGVMNRNLAEAAGGLLAVSQFTLFAATRKGNRPSWSRAARPEVAAPLFQDFVARLSAAWGQPVATGVFGADMAVELVNDGPVTLILDSRAPE
;
A
#
# COMPACT_ATOMS: atom_id res chain seq x y z
N MET A 1 10.78 3.74 -0.96
CA MET A 1 9.40 3.37 -0.56
C MET A 1 9.15 1.89 -0.86
N ARG A 2 8.39 1.18 -0.02
CA ARG A 2 7.99 -0.23 -0.25
C ARG A 2 6.50 -0.43 0.00
N ILE A 3 5.86 -1.23 -0.83
CA ILE A 3 4.44 -1.56 -0.73
C ILE A 3 4.25 -3.06 -0.73
N VAL A 4 3.46 -3.59 0.20
CA VAL A 4 2.86 -4.92 0.07
C VAL A 4 1.44 -4.72 -0.44
N LEU A 5 1.20 -5.11 -1.70
CA LEU A 5 -0.10 -5.08 -2.35
C LEU A 5 -0.77 -6.43 -2.17
N GLN A 6 -2.01 -6.43 -1.71
CA GLN A 6 -2.84 -7.62 -1.59
C GLN A 6 -4.14 -7.43 -2.36
N ARG A 7 -4.48 -8.39 -3.21
CA ARG A 7 -5.83 -8.45 -3.81
C ARG A 7 -6.81 -8.89 -2.74
N VAL A 8 -7.89 -8.14 -2.56
CA VAL A 8 -8.86 -8.40 -1.51
C VAL A 8 -10.28 -8.49 -2.07
N ALA A 9 -11.07 -9.40 -1.50
CA ALA A 9 -12.52 -9.40 -1.71
C ALA A 9 -13.20 -8.32 -0.85
N ARG A 10 -12.58 -8.01 0.30
CA ARG A 10 -12.88 -6.87 1.18
C ARG A 10 -11.70 -6.62 2.12
N ALA A 11 -11.51 -5.39 2.54
CA ALA A 11 -10.65 -5.04 3.66
C ALA A 11 -11.17 -3.80 4.39
N ARG A 12 -10.92 -3.68 5.69
CA ARG A 12 -11.24 -2.50 6.49
C ARG A 12 -10.21 -2.24 7.57
N VAL A 13 -10.15 -1.00 8.01
CA VAL A 13 -9.34 -0.53 9.14
C VAL A 13 -10.27 -0.01 10.21
N THR A 14 -10.00 -0.41 11.45
CA THR A 14 -10.64 0.17 12.63
C THR A 14 -9.62 0.73 13.60
N VAL A 15 -9.99 1.81 14.29
CA VAL A 15 -9.28 2.41 15.42
C VAL A 15 -10.26 2.54 16.56
N ASP A 16 -9.91 2.02 17.74
CA ASP A 16 -10.82 1.96 18.90
C ASP A 16 -12.21 1.38 18.57
N GLY A 17 -12.24 0.35 17.72
CA GLY A 17 -13.46 -0.32 17.25
C GLY A 17 -14.32 0.45 16.25
N ARG A 18 -13.90 1.65 15.82
CA ARG A 18 -14.59 2.46 14.79
C ARG A 18 -13.92 2.31 13.45
N GLU A 19 -14.72 2.09 12.40
CA GLU A 19 -14.20 2.03 11.02
C GLU A 19 -13.68 3.40 10.56
N THR A 20 -12.44 3.43 10.09
CA THR A 20 -11.79 4.65 9.56
C THR A 20 -11.62 4.61 8.05
N GLY A 21 -11.62 3.41 7.46
CA GLY A 21 -11.53 3.21 6.02
C GLY A 21 -11.81 1.77 5.63
N ALA A 22 -12.44 1.57 4.48
CA ALA A 22 -12.78 0.26 3.97
C ALA A 22 -12.74 0.23 2.43
N VAL A 23 -12.57 -0.97 1.91
CA VAL A 23 -12.67 -1.29 0.49
C VAL A 23 -13.41 -2.62 0.33
N GLY A 24 -14.26 -2.70 -0.69
CA GLY A 24 -14.83 -3.96 -1.15
C GLY A 24 -13.79 -4.75 -1.95
N ARG A 25 -14.21 -5.27 -3.11
CA ARG A 25 -13.26 -5.86 -4.06
C ARG A 25 -12.21 -4.81 -4.44
N GLY A 26 -10.92 -5.16 -4.41
CA GLY A 26 -9.89 -4.17 -4.69
C GLY A 26 -8.50 -4.57 -4.21
N TYR A 27 -7.70 -3.55 -3.89
CA TYR A 27 -6.37 -3.74 -3.29
C TYR A 27 -6.30 -3.14 -1.88
N LEU A 28 -5.69 -3.90 -0.97
CA LEU A 28 -5.09 -3.38 0.26
C LEU A 28 -3.61 -3.12 -0.01
N LEU A 29 -3.15 -1.90 0.29
CA LEU A 29 -1.76 -1.47 0.15
C LEU A 29 -1.19 -1.17 1.54
N LEU A 30 -0.27 -2.00 2.01
CA LEU A 30 0.56 -1.68 3.17
C LEU A 30 1.78 -0.89 2.68
N VAL A 31 1.91 0.38 3.06
CA VAL A 31 2.89 1.32 2.49
C VAL A 31 3.90 1.74 3.55
N GLY A 32 5.18 1.50 3.28
CA GLY A 32 6.29 1.90 4.14
C GLY A 32 7.28 2.82 3.43
N PHE A 33 7.98 3.63 4.22
CA PHE A 33 9.06 4.51 3.76
C PHE A 33 10.35 4.21 4.53
N GLU A 34 11.48 4.33 3.83
CA GLU A 34 12.82 4.21 4.41
C GLU A 34 13.33 5.61 4.80
N THR A 35 14.22 5.73 5.79
CA THR A 35 14.81 7.03 6.20
C THR A 35 15.39 7.79 5.02
N ALA A 36 16.09 7.08 4.12
CA ALA A 36 16.70 7.66 2.94
C ALA A 36 15.70 8.14 1.87
N ASP A 37 14.39 7.88 2.04
CA ASP A 37 13.37 8.44 1.15
C ASP A 37 13.17 9.95 1.43
N GLY A 38 13.40 10.43 2.66
CA GLY A 38 13.17 11.83 3.02
C GLY A 38 14.01 12.84 2.23
N ASP A 39 15.21 12.43 1.81
CA ASP A 39 16.15 13.27 1.04
C ASP A 39 16.29 12.79 -0.43
N ASN A 40 15.45 11.85 -0.88
CA ASN A 40 15.55 11.31 -2.24
C ASN A 40 14.89 12.27 -3.25
N PRO A 41 15.66 12.92 -4.14
CA PRO A 41 15.12 13.87 -5.12
C PRO A 41 14.21 13.21 -6.16
N ASP A 42 14.36 11.91 -6.40
CA ASP A 42 13.57 11.16 -7.39
C ASP A 42 12.29 10.56 -6.81
N LEU A 43 12.07 10.65 -5.49
CA LEU A 43 10.98 9.97 -4.80
C LEU A 43 9.60 10.33 -5.36
N GLY A 44 9.34 11.60 -5.67
CA GLY A 44 8.06 12.02 -6.23
C GLY A 44 7.74 11.32 -7.55
N ARG A 45 8.75 11.20 -8.44
CA ARG A 45 8.62 10.48 -9.72
C ARG A 45 8.46 8.98 -9.50
N GLU A 46 9.18 8.41 -8.53
CA GLU A 46 9.04 7.00 -8.14
C GLU A 46 7.63 6.69 -7.63
N MET A 47 7.05 7.57 -6.81
CA MET A 47 5.68 7.46 -6.31
C MET A 47 4.65 7.50 -7.45
N ASP A 48 4.80 8.43 -8.40
CA ASP A 48 3.93 8.52 -9.57
C ASP A 48 4.00 7.24 -10.44
N ALA A 49 5.22 6.73 -10.66
CA ALA A 49 5.44 5.51 -11.42
C ALA A 49 4.81 4.29 -10.73
N LEU A 50 4.95 4.18 -9.41
CA LEU A 50 4.34 3.09 -8.64
C LEU A 50 2.82 3.19 -8.57
N ALA A 51 2.27 4.40 -8.39
CA ALA A 51 0.83 4.63 -8.45
C ALA A 51 0.27 4.17 -9.81
N ALA A 52 0.89 4.58 -10.91
CA ALA A 52 0.51 4.14 -12.25
C ALA A 52 0.67 2.63 -12.45
N LYS A 53 1.75 2.01 -11.91
CA LYS A 53 1.98 0.55 -11.98
C LYS A 53 0.85 -0.19 -11.27
N ILE A 54 0.52 0.19 -10.03
CA ILE A 54 -0.54 -0.43 -9.21
C ILE A 54 -1.88 -0.47 -9.97
N LEU A 55 -2.28 0.63 -10.60
CA LEU A 55 -3.54 0.73 -11.32
C LEU A 55 -3.58 -0.13 -12.59
N LYS A 56 -2.43 -0.37 -13.21
CA LYS A 56 -2.29 -1.14 -14.46
C LYS A 56 -2.06 -2.63 -14.24
N LEU A 57 -1.69 -3.06 -13.02
CA LEU A 57 -1.47 -4.47 -12.71
C LEU A 57 -2.73 -5.29 -12.97
N ARG A 58 -2.60 -6.35 -13.78
CA ARG A 58 -3.69 -7.22 -14.21
C ARG A 58 -3.86 -8.40 -13.25
N LEU A 59 -4.36 -8.12 -12.05
CA LEU A 59 -4.42 -9.12 -10.95
C LEU A 59 -5.81 -9.73 -10.75
N PHE A 60 -6.81 -9.36 -11.53
CA PHE A 60 -8.17 -9.91 -11.41
C PHE A 60 -8.50 -10.88 -12.54
N PRO A 61 -9.29 -11.94 -12.28
CA PRO A 61 -9.69 -12.88 -13.31
C PRO A 61 -10.59 -12.22 -14.36
N ASP A 62 -10.44 -12.63 -15.62
CA ASP A 62 -11.38 -12.38 -16.70
C ASP A 62 -12.55 -13.38 -16.69
N GLY A 63 -13.31 -13.45 -17.80
CA GLY A 63 -14.45 -14.36 -17.93
C GLY A 63 -14.06 -15.85 -17.97
N GLU A 64 -12.79 -16.16 -18.24
CA GLU A 64 -12.26 -17.52 -18.29
C GLU A 64 -11.52 -17.89 -16.98
N GLY A 65 -11.48 -16.98 -16.01
CA GLY A 65 -10.79 -17.18 -14.73
C GLY A 65 -9.29 -16.85 -14.78
N VAL A 66 -8.76 -16.35 -15.90
CA VAL A 66 -7.34 -16.02 -16.06
C VAL A 66 -7.08 -14.59 -15.59
N MET A 67 -5.99 -14.36 -14.84
CA MET A 67 -5.66 -13.03 -14.31
C MET A 67 -5.24 -12.06 -15.42
N ASN A 68 -6.22 -11.37 -15.99
CA ASN A 68 -6.07 -10.46 -17.13
C ASN A 68 -6.78 -9.12 -16.93
N ARG A 69 -7.45 -8.88 -15.81
CA ARG A 69 -8.13 -7.60 -15.55
C ARG A 69 -7.36 -6.75 -14.55
N ASN A 70 -7.24 -5.48 -14.84
CA ASN A 70 -6.72 -4.49 -13.91
C ASN A 70 -7.81 -4.03 -12.92
N LEU A 71 -7.44 -3.11 -12.02
CA LEU A 71 -8.34 -2.64 -10.97
C LEU A 71 -9.63 -1.99 -11.51
N ALA A 72 -9.53 -1.18 -12.56
CA ALA A 72 -10.67 -0.53 -13.20
C ALA A 72 -11.60 -1.53 -13.87
N GLU A 73 -11.04 -2.46 -14.65
CA GLU A 73 -11.81 -3.52 -15.33
C GLU A 73 -12.50 -4.46 -14.33
N ALA A 74 -12.00 -4.56 -13.11
CA ALA A 74 -12.59 -5.33 -12.02
C ALA A 74 -13.60 -4.55 -11.16
N ALA A 75 -13.81 -3.26 -11.46
CA ALA A 75 -14.57 -2.31 -10.64
C ALA A 75 -14.12 -2.31 -9.17
N GLY A 76 -12.80 -2.41 -8.95
CA GLY A 76 -12.21 -2.49 -7.61
C GLY A 76 -11.88 -1.13 -7.01
N GLY A 77 -11.72 -1.08 -5.69
CA GLY A 77 -11.26 0.10 -4.95
C GLY A 77 -9.85 -0.05 -4.36
N LEU A 78 -9.43 0.96 -3.60
CA LEU A 78 -8.12 1.02 -2.93
C LEU A 78 -8.27 1.36 -1.46
N LEU A 79 -7.51 0.65 -0.62
CA LEU A 79 -7.28 0.97 0.79
C LEU A 79 -5.78 1.02 1.05
N ALA A 80 -5.26 2.17 1.51
CA ALA A 80 -3.85 2.35 1.83
C ALA A 80 -3.65 2.50 3.36
N VAL A 81 -2.70 1.76 3.92
CA VAL A 81 -2.38 1.76 5.35
C VAL A 81 -0.88 1.92 5.52
N SER A 82 -0.45 2.86 6.38
CA SER A 82 0.95 3.06 6.71
C SER A 82 1.52 1.85 7.46
N GLN A 83 2.66 1.31 7.00
CA GLN A 83 3.29 0.10 7.54
C GLN A 83 4.81 0.22 7.59
N PHE A 84 5.34 0.86 8.65
CA PHE A 84 6.79 1.06 8.82
C PHE A 84 7.57 -0.26 8.99
N THR A 85 6.90 -1.32 9.47
CA THR A 85 7.53 -2.62 9.72
C THR A 85 8.01 -3.33 8.45
N LEU A 86 7.62 -2.87 7.26
CA LEU A 86 8.16 -3.37 5.99
C LEU A 86 9.68 -3.16 5.84
N PHE A 87 10.26 -2.26 6.64
CA PHE A 87 11.70 -1.99 6.71
C PHE A 87 12.37 -2.60 7.95
N ALA A 88 11.78 -3.66 8.52
CA ALA A 88 12.42 -4.43 9.59
C ALA A 88 13.78 -4.99 9.15
N ALA A 89 14.79 -4.82 9.99
CA ALA A 89 16.00 -5.64 9.97
C ALA A 89 15.82 -6.81 10.93
N THR A 90 15.73 -8.02 10.38
CA THR A 90 15.48 -9.28 11.12
C THR A 90 16.68 -10.22 11.13
N ARG A 91 17.82 -9.81 10.57
CA ARG A 91 19.01 -10.68 10.42
C ARG A 91 19.73 -11.00 11.74
N LYS A 92 19.65 -10.11 12.75
CA LYS A 92 20.39 -10.24 14.01
C LYS A 92 19.43 -10.42 15.19
N GLY A 93 19.48 -11.58 15.85
CA GLY A 93 18.63 -11.89 17.00
C GLY A 93 17.15 -12.07 16.66
N ASN A 94 16.29 -12.16 17.70
CA ASN A 94 14.86 -12.45 17.54
C ASN A 94 13.96 -11.20 17.62
N ARG A 95 14.52 -10.03 17.96
CA ARG A 95 13.79 -8.75 18.02
C ARG A 95 14.09 -7.96 16.75
N PRO A 96 13.09 -7.69 15.89
CA PRO A 96 13.31 -6.85 14.72
C PRO A 96 13.80 -5.44 15.11
N SER A 97 14.72 -4.90 14.32
CA SER A 97 15.10 -3.49 14.39
C SER A 97 14.38 -2.70 13.31
N TRP A 98 13.94 -1.50 13.64
CA TRP A 98 13.24 -0.60 12.72
C TRP A 98 14.14 0.56 12.26
N SER A 99 15.46 0.45 12.44
CA SER A 99 16.42 1.53 12.19
C SER A 99 16.45 2.05 10.75
N ARG A 100 15.89 1.30 9.80
CA ARG A 100 15.78 1.71 8.40
C ARG A 100 14.49 2.48 8.10
N ALA A 101 13.43 2.28 8.89
CA ALA A 101 12.16 2.93 8.64
C ALA A 101 12.29 4.46 8.81
N ALA A 102 11.63 5.22 7.94
CA ALA A 102 11.50 6.66 8.14
C ALA A 102 10.78 6.95 9.46
N ARG A 103 11.22 8.00 10.16
CA ARG A 103 10.53 8.46 11.38
C ARG A 103 9.17 9.07 11.02
N PRO A 104 8.21 9.12 11.97
CA PRO A 104 6.86 9.65 11.71
C PRO A 104 6.85 11.03 11.05
N GLU A 105 7.77 11.92 11.42
CA GLU A 105 7.84 13.31 10.91
C GLU A 105 8.17 13.37 9.41
N VAL A 106 8.83 12.33 8.90
CA VAL A 106 9.15 12.16 7.46
C VAL A 106 8.10 11.26 6.79
N ALA A 107 7.72 10.15 7.43
CA ALA A 107 6.85 9.15 6.83
C ALA A 107 5.39 9.62 6.68
N ALA A 108 4.87 10.44 7.61
CA ALA A 108 3.50 10.94 7.54
C ALA A 108 3.25 11.83 6.31
N PRO A 109 4.04 12.89 6.04
CA PRO A 109 3.83 13.70 4.84
C PRO A 109 4.06 12.91 3.55
N LEU A 110 5.05 12.00 3.52
CA LEU A 110 5.27 11.13 2.36
C LEU A 110 4.10 10.18 2.11
N PHE A 111 3.52 9.60 3.15
CA PHE A 111 2.34 8.74 3.01
C PHE A 111 1.15 9.53 2.46
N GLN A 112 0.91 10.74 2.97
CA GLN A 112 -0.15 11.62 2.49
C GLN A 112 0.06 12.02 1.02
N ASP A 113 1.29 12.36 0.63
CA ASP A 113 1.64 12.67 -0.76
C ASP A 113 1.41 11.46 -1.68
N PHE A 114 1.82 10.26 -1.26
CA PHE A 114 1.58 9.04 -2.03
C PHE A 114 0.08 8.78 -2.24
N VAL A 115 -0.73 8.90 -1.18
CA VAL A 115 -2.19 8.71 -1.26
C VAL A 115 -2.81 9.73 -2.20
N ALA A 116 -2.39 11.00 -2.14
CA ALA A 116 -2.88 12.05 -3.03
C ALA A 116 -2.54 11.78 -4.50
N ARG A 117 -1.29 11.39 -4.79
CA ARG A 117 -0.86 10.99 -6.15
C ARG A 117 -1.62 9.79 -6.66
N LEU A 118 -1.79 8.76 -5.82
CA LEU A 118 -2.55 7.56 -6.17
C LEU A 118 -4.02 7.88 -6.45
N SER A 119 -4.64 8.71 -5.62
CA SER A 119 -6.02 9.17 -5.82
C SER A 119 -6.17 9.98 -7.10
N ALA A 120 -5.22 10.88 -7.39
CA ALA A 120 -5.21 11.66 -8.63
C ALA A 120 -5.06 10.77 -9.87
N ALA A 121 -4.16 9.78 -9.83
CA ALA A 121 -3.97 8.82 -10.92
C ALA A 121 -5.18 7.89 -11.10
N TRP A 122 -5.87 7.56 -10.00
CA TRP A 122 -7.05 6.69 -10.00
C TRP A 122 -8.33 7.42 -10.46
N GLY A 123 -8.40 8.73 -10.24
CA GLY A 123 -9.60 9.52 -10.49
C GLY A 123 -10.72 9.30 -9.47
N GLN A 124 -10.45 8.62 -8.35
CA GLN A 124 -11.37 8.44 -7.23
C GLN A 124 -10.63 8.53 -5.89
N PRO A 125 -11.34 8.77 -4.77
CA PRO A 125 -10.74 8.73 -3.44
C PRO A 125 -10.12 7.37 -3.12
N VAL A 126 -8.98 7.39 -2.43
CA VAL A 126 -8.34 6.20 -1.85
C VAL A 126 -8.71 6.16 -0.37
N ALA A 127 -9.29 5.06 0.10
CA ALA A 127 -9.57 4.88 1.53
C ALA A 127 -8.26 4.72 2.30
N THR A 128 -8.23 5.17 3.55
CA THR A 128 -7.02 5.11 4.39
C THR A 128 -7.31 4.66 5.82
N GLY A 129 -6.26 4.21 6.51
CA GLY A 129 -6.24 4.14 7.97
C GLY A 129 -5.93 5.50 8.61
N VAL A 130 -5.61 5.49 9.90
CA VAL A 130 -5.13 6.69 10.62
C VAL A 130 -3.64 6.52 10.91
N PHE A 131 -2.82 7.37 10.29
CA PHE A 131 -1.36 7.28 10.43
C PHE A 131 -0.94 7.36 11.91
N GLY A 132 -0.12 6.42 12.35
CA GLY A 132 0.42 6.38 13.72
C GLY A 132 -0.56 5.91 14.79
N ALA A 133 -1.83 5.67 14.46
CA ALA A 133 -2.78 5.05 15.37
C ALA A 133 -2.55 3.53 15.48
N ASP A 134 -2.96 2.95 16.60
CA ASP A 134 -3.12 1.50 16.71
C ASP A 134 -4.35 1.07 15.89
N MET A 135 -4.11 0.24 14.88
CA MET A 135 -5.10 -0.10 13.85
C MET A 135 -5.31 -1.61 13.82
N ALA A 136 -6.57 -2.03 13.84
CA ALA A 136 -6.94 -3.38 13.45
C ALA A 136 -7.31 -3.38 11.97
N VAL A 137 -6.52 -4.11 11.16
CA VAL A 137 -6.74 -4.26 9.71
C VAL A 137 -7.30 -5.66 9.46
N GLU A 138 -8.55 -5.72 9.01
CA GLU A 138 -9.21 -6.96 8.62
C GLU A 138 -9.24 -7.06 7.11
N LEU A 139 -8.94 -8.25 6.57
CA LEU A 139 -9.01 -8.50 5.13
C LEU A 139 -9.47 -9.92 4.83
N VAL A 140 -10.04 -10.08 3.63
CA VAL A 140 -10.13 -11.37 2.95
C VAL A 140 -9.25 -11.28 1.71
N ASN A 141 -8.06 -11.87 1.79
CA ASN A 141 -7.11 -11.93 0.68
C ASN A 141 -7.67 -12.88 -0.39
N ASP A 142 -7.99 -12.34 -1.55
CA ASP A 142 -8.64 -13.04 -2.65
C ASP A 142 -7.56 -13.69 -3.54
N GLY A 143 -7.43 -15.01 -3.45
CA GLY A 143 -6.47 -15.82 -4.21
C GLY A 143 -5.79 -16.91 -3.36
N PRO A 144 -4.85 -16.56 -2.46
CA PRO A 144 -4.36 -15.20 -2.20
C PRO A 144 -3.40 -14.69 -3.28
N VAL A 145 -3.46 -13.40 -3.57
CA VAL A 145 -2.52 -12.69 -4.46
C VAL A 145 -1.84 -11.59 -3.65
N THR A 146 -0.51 -11.67 -3.52
CA THR A 146 0.30 -10.71 -2.77
C THR A 146 1.57 -10.38 -3.54
N LEU A 147 1.83 -9.08 -3.75
CA LEU A 147 3.00 -8.58 -4.45
C LEU A 147 3.77 -7.62 -3.53
N ILE A 148 5.08 -7.59 -3.68
CA ILE A 148 5.95 -6.60 -3.06
C ILE A 148 6.43 -5.67 -4.17
N LEU A 149 6.19 -4.36 -4.01
CA LEU A 149 6.66 -3.33 -4.91
C LEU A 149 7.67 -2.47 -4.15
N ASP A 150 8.88 -2.33 -4.67
CA ASP A 150 9.93 -1.52 -4.07
C ASP A 150 10.37 -0.45 -5.08
N SER A 151 10.35 0.82 -4.65
CA SER A 151 10.68 1.93 -5.55
C SER A 151 12.14 1.95 -5.96
N ARG A 152 13.01 1.34 -5.16
CA ARG A 152 14.47 1.28 -5.38
C ARG A 152 14.91 0.00 -6.11
N ALA A 153 14.03 -0.98 -6.22
CA ALA A 153 14.28 -2.24 -6.92
C ALA A 153 13.10 -2.54 -7.86
N PRO A 154 12.95 -1.77 -8.96
CA PRO A 154 11.94 -2.06 -9.96
C PRO A 154 12.31 -3.34 -10.72
N GLU A 155 11.75 -4.47 -10.28
CA GLU A 155 11.65 -5.69 -11.09
C GLU A 155 10.55 -5.58 -12.17
#